data_AF-A0A0B5DD82-F1
#
_entry.id   AF-A0A0B5DD82-F1
#
_cell.length_a   1.000
_cell.length_b   1.000
_cell.length_c   1.000
_cell.angle_alpha   90.00
_cell.angle_beta   90.00
_cell.angle_gamma   90.00
#
_symmetry.space_group_name_H-M   'P 1'
#
loop_
_entity.id
_entity.type
_entity.pdbx_description
1 polymer ?
#
loop_
_entity_poly.entity_id
_entity_poly.type
_entity_poly.pdbx_seq_one_letter_code
_entity_poly.pdbx_strand_id
1 'polypeptide(L)' 'MTSDAYAWRFTGDPKEFLERTGAFLRSEPALHTVLLTVTDRLRKEGVAAYGEEPPYFGRLADEDGTARAALLRTPPYAL' A
#
# COMPACT_ATOMS: atom_id res chain seq x y z
N MET A 1 23.99 0.05 -13.31
CA MET A 1 22.62 -0.31 -12.89
C MET A 1 22.73 -0.90 -11.50
N THR A 2 22.64 -0.06 -10.47
CA THR A 2 22.80 -0.49 -9.08
C THR A 2 21.40 -0.72 -8.52
N SER A 3 20.94 -1.96 -8.48
CA SER A 3 19.64 -2.28 -7.90
C SER A 3 19.69 -3.62 -7.17
N ASP A 4 20.49 -3.68 -6.10
CA ASP A 4 20.28 -4.65 -5.02
C ASP A 4 19.92 -3.95 -3.69
N ALA A 5 20.06 -2.62 -3.59
CA ALA A 5 19.76 -1.90 -2.35
C ALA A 5 18.25 -1.77 -2.05
N TYR A 6 17.38 -1.95 -3.04
CA TYR A 6 15.93 -1.86 -2.88
C TYR A 6 15.18 -2.88 -3.74
N ALA A 7 14.12 -3.47 -3.20
CA ALA A 7 13.28 -4.43 -3.90
C ALA A 7 11.78 -4.15 -3.71
N TRP A 8 11.00 -4.35 -4.77
CA TRP A 8 9.54 -4.30 -4.71
C TRP A 8 8.98 -5.58 -4.08
N ARG A 9 8.04 -5.41 -3.16
CA ARG A 9 7.26 -6.48 -2.53
C ARG A 9 5.78 -6.16 -2.69
N PHE A 10 4.99 -7.15 -3.06
CA PHE A 10 3.55 -7.00 -3.29
C PHE A 10 2.74 -7.87 -2.35
N THR A 11 1.57 -7.38 -1.94
CA THR A 11 0.62 -8.11 -1.09
C THR A 11 -0.82 -7.75 -1.47
N GLY A 12 -1.74 -8.68 -1.23
CA GLY A 12 -3.19 -8.44 -1.28
C GLY A 12 -3.81 -8.11 0.07
N ASP A 13 -3.02 -8.14 1.16
CA ASP A 13 -3.50 -7.89 2.52
C ASP A 13 -3.28 -6.42 2.94
N PRO A 14 -4.36 -5.63 3.14
CA PRO A 14 -4.26 -4.25 3.61
C PRO A 14 -3.58 -4.14 4.99
N LYS A 15 -3.72 -5.14 5.86
CA LYS A 15 -3.13 -5.15 7.20
C LYS A 15 -1.62 -5.32 7.10
N GLU A 16 -1.15 -6.33 6.36
CA GLU A 16 0.28 -6.53 6.11
C GLU A 16 0.91 -5.28 5.48
N PHE A 17 0.23 -4.68 4.50
CA PHE A 17 0.71 -3.45 3.87
C PHE A 17 0.89 -2.31 4.87
N LEU A 18 -0.08 -2.07 5.77
CA LEU A 18 0.02 -1.03 6.80
C LEU A 18 1.07 -1.34 7.88
N GLU A 19 1.26 -2.61 8.23
CA GLU A 19 2.31 -3.02 9.16
C GLU A 19 3.70 -2.68 8.60
N ARG A 20 3.88 -2.84 7.28
CA ARG A 20 5.16 -2.60 6.61
C ARG A 20 5.37 -1.14 6.17
N THR A 21 4.32 -0.41 5.79
CA THR A 21 4.45 0.97 5.28
C THR A 21 4.01 2.04 6.27
N GLY A 22 3.38 1.67 7.39
CA GLY A 22 2.63 2.58 8.22
C GLY A 22 3.44 3.74 8.81
N ALA A 23 4.71 3.52 9.15
CA ALA A 23 5.59 4.59 9.64
C ALA A 23 5.95 5.57 8.52
N PHE A 24 6.29 5.06 7.33
CA PHE A 24 6.57 5.85 6.14
C PHE A 24 5.35 6.67 5.69
N LEU A 25 4.17 6.06 5.64
CA LEU A 25 2.95 6.80 5.24
C LEU A 25 2.62 7.93 6.23
N ARG A 26 2.86 7.69 7.52
CA ARG A 26 2.60 8.67 8.59
C ARG A 26 3.70 9.73 8.76
N SER A 27 4.86 9.59 8.10
CA SER A 27 5.89 10.64 8.17
C SER A 27 5.44 11.92 7.46
N GLU A 28 4.62 11.78 6.42
CA GLU A 28 4.04 12.89 5.64
C GLU A 28 2.55 12.61 5.33
N PRO A 29 1.64 12.64 6.33
CA PRO A 29 0.27 12.16 6.16
C PRO A 29 -0.50 12.89 5.06
N ALA A 30 -0.24 14.20 4.88
CA ALA A 30 -0.87 15.01 3.84
C ALA A 30 -0.51 14.49 2.45
N LEU A 31 0.78 14.18 2.19
CA LEU A 31 1.25 13.62 0.93
C LEU A 31 0.73 12.19 0.69
N HIS A 32 0.49 11.43 1.76
CA HIS A 32 0.05 10.04 1.69
C HIS A 32 -1.45 9.85 1.97
N THR A 33 -2.26 10.90 1.87
CA THR A 33 -3.68 10.89 2.26
C THR A 33 -4.47 9.80 1.54
N VAL A 34 -4.29 9.65 0.22
CA VAL A 34 -5.02 8.64 -0.58
C VAL A 34 -4.65 7.23 -0.12
N LEU A 35 -3.37 6.94 0.06
CA LEU A 35 -2.89 5.64 0.53
C LEU A 35 -3.44 5.32 1.93
N LEU A 36 -3.42 6.28 2.85
CA LEU A 36 -3.91 6.10 4.22
C LEU A 36 -5.42 5.87 4.26
N THR A 37 -6.20 6.69 3.58
CA THR A 37 -7.66 6.66 3.66
C THR A 37 -8.26 5.49 2.89
N VAL A 38 -7.77 5.19 1.69
CA VAL A 38 -8.27 4.05 0.89
C VAL A 38 -7.91 2.73 1.58
N THR A 39 -6.70 2.59 2.11
CA THR A 39 -6.30 1.36 2.83
C THR A 39 -7.08 1.18 4.13
N ASP A 40 -7.32 2.25 4.90
CA ASP A 40 -8.14 2.15 6.12
C ASP A 40 -9.60 1.79 5.79
N ARG A 41 -10.14 2.30 4.67
CA ARG A 41 -11.46 1.90 4.18
C ARG A 41 -11.50 0.42 3.83
N LEU A 42 -10.55 -0.07 3.02
CA LEU A 42 -10.45 -1.49 2.66
C LEU A 42 -10.30 -2.40 3.89
N ARG A 43 -9.61 -1.93 4.93
CA ARG A 43 -9.50 -2.67 6.21
C ARG A 43 -10.82 -2.75 6.97
N LYS A 44 -11.63 -1.69 6.94
CA LYS A 44 -12.90 -1.59 7.68
C LYS A 44 -14.09 -2.21 6.95
N GLU A 45 -14.18 -1.96 5.64
CA GLU A 45 -15.31 -2.34 4.78
C GLU A 45 -15.02 -3.62 3.98
N GLY A 46 -13.79 -4.11 4.01
CA GLY A 46 -13.36 -5.30 3.29
C GLY A 46 -12.73 -4.99 1.93
N VAL A 47 -11.99 -5.97 1.40
CA VAL A 47 -11.22 -5.82 0.15
C VAL A 47 -12.09 -5.54 -1.08
N ALA A 48 -13.39 -5.85 -1.02
CA ALA A 48 -14.34 -5.63 -2.10
C ALA A 48 -15.00 -4.23 -2.09
N ALA A 49 -14.58 -3.31 -1.20
CA ALA A 49 -15.20 -1.99 -1.07
C ALA A 49 -15.16 -1.14 -2.36
N TYR A 50 -14.27 -1.48 -3.29
CA TYR A 50 -14.10 -0.81 -4.59
C TYR A 50 -14.39 -1.71 -5.80
N GLY A 51 -15.12 -2.82 -5.61
CA GLY A 51 -15.50 -3.73 -6.69
C GLY A 51 -15.14 -5.19 -6.37
N GLU A 52 -15.48 -6.09 -7.29
CA GLU A 52 -15.29 -7.53 -7.10
C GLU A 52 -13.83 -7.97 -7.29
N GLU A 53 -13.05 -7.22 -8.05
CA GLU A 53 -11.61 -7.46 -8.18
C GLU A 53 -10.89 -7.07 -6.87
N PRO A 54 -9.91 -7.86 -6.40
CA PRO A 54 -9.16 -7.51 -5.20
C PRO A 54 -8.19 -6.34 -5.46
N PRO A 55 -7.96 -5.45 -4.48
CA PRO A 55 -6.88 -4.48 -4.52
C PRO A 55 -5.53 -5.21 -4.42
N TYR A 56 -4.48 -4.54 -4.88
CA TYR A 56 -3.12 -4.96 -4.54
C TYR A 56 -2.27 -3.78 -4.11
N PHE A 57 -1.31 -4.10 -3.26
CA PHE A 57 -0.43 -3.14 -2.63
C PHE A 57 1.01 -3.47 -2.98
N GLY A 58 1.83 -2.43 -3.11
CA GLY A 58 3.25 -2.55 -3.38
C GLY A 58 4.05 -1.69 -2.41
N ARG A 59 5.21 -2.18 -2.01
CA ARG A 59 6.20 -1.41 -1.25
C ARG A 59 7.58 -1.60 -1.87
N LEU A 60 8.28 -0.49 -2.09
CA LEU A 60 9.72 -0.52 -2.33
C LEU A 60 10.39 -0.49 -0.95
N ALA A 61 11.23 -1.48 -0.67
CA ALA A 61 11.92 -1.58 0.61
C ALA A 61 13.42 -1.75 0.41
N ASP A 62 14.21 -1.24 1.34
CA ASP A 62 15.63 -1.60 1.44
C ASP A 62 15.82 -2.99 2.05
N GLU A 63 17.08 -3.41 2.15
CA GLU A 63 17.49 -4.70 2.71
C GLU A 63 17.02 -4.90 4.16
N ASP A 64 16.96 -3.83 4.97
CA ASP A 64 16.48 -3.89 6.35
C ASP A 64 14.94 -3.91 6.45
N GLY A 65 14.26 -3.68 5.34
CA GLY A 65 12.82 -3.67 5.26
C GLY A 65 12.20 -2.33 5.66
N THR A 66 12.92 -1.22 5.60
CA THR A 66 12.38 0.13 5.66
C THR A 66 11.74 0.52 4.33
N ALA A 67 10.53 1.09 4.41
CA ALA A 67 9.77 1.51 3.24
C ALA A 67 10.36 2.78 2.63
N ARG A 68 10.51 2.79 1.30
CA ARG A 68 10.97 3.95 0.51
C ARG A 68 9.90 4.49 -0.43
N ALA A 69 8.98 3.63 -0.85
CA ALA A 69 7.81 3.99 -1.63
C ALA A 69 6.66 3.04 -1.34
N ALA A 70 5.45 3.51 -1.63
CA ALA A 70 4.22 2.75 -1.49
C ALA A 70 3.37 2.91 -2.75
N LEU A 71 2.69 1.82 -3.13
CA LEU A 71 1.80 1.75 -4.27
C LEU A 71 0.51 1.06 -3.83
N LEU A 72 -0.61 1.53 -4.37
CA LEU A 72 -1.92 0.93 -4.23
C LEU A 72 -2.63 0.96 -5.58
N ARG A 73 -3.29 -0.13 -5.92
CA ARG A 73 -4.25 -0.20 -7.02
C ARG A 73 -5.56 -0.73 -6.47
N THR A 74 -6.58 0.12 -6.45
CA THR A 74 -7.97 -0.30 -6.35
C THR A 74 -8.51 -0.50 -7.77
N PRO A 75 -9.25 -1.59 -8.04
CA PRO A 75 -9.90 -1.77 -9.33
C PRO A 75 -10.87 -0.63 -9.68
N PRO A 76 -11.24 -0.49 -10.96
CA PRO A 76 -12.28 0.44 -11.37
C PRO A 76 -13.58 0.18 -10.60
N TYR A 77 -14.09 1.20 -9.92
CA TYR A 77 -15.44 1.16 -9.38
C TYR A 77 -16.43 1.36 -10.53
N ALA A 78 -17.52 0.58 -10.57
CA ALA A 78 -18.53 0.76 -11.60
C ALA A 78 -19.07 2.20 -11.57
N LEU A 79 -19.01 2.88 -12.72
CA LEU A 79 -19.57 4.22 -12.92
C LEU A 79 -21.08 4.15 -13.17
#